data_AF-A0A5S4WQY8-F1
#
_entry.id   AF-A0A5S4WQY8-F1
#
_cell.length_a   1.000
_cell.length_b   1.000
_cell.length_c   1.000
_cell.angle_alpha   90.00
_cell.angle_beta   90.00
_cell.angle_gamma   90.00
#
_symmetry.space_group_name_H-M   'P 1'
#
loop_
_entity.id
_entity.type
_entity.pdbx_description
1 polymer ?
#
loop_
_entity_poly.entity_id
_entity_poly.type
_entity_poly.pdbx_seq_one_letter_code
_entity_poly.pdbx_strand_id
1 'polypeptide(L)'
;MPITVVATDGIFSAAAEQTMFAELTASFLRHHDLAGNAFITPNVIGEISTVPKGRSFAGGSSNDIVVVELKVPSFALAAPAQKAGFIEEATEIVFNAAEGRHPRERIFVNMVYAVDGLWGIGGRAYTNAELGDAVSRASAA
;
A
#
# COMPACT_ATOMS: atom_id res chain seq x y z
N MET A 1 -4.00 -7.06 -3.83
CA MET A 1 -2.86 -6.59 -3.02
C MET A 1 -3.40 -5.40 -2.25
N PRO A 2 -4.05 -5.66 -1.10
CA PRO A 2 -4.69 -4.61 -0.32
C PRO A 2 -3.70 -3.57 0.21
N ILE A 3 -3.96 -2.30 -0.06
CA ILE A 3 -3.38 -1.15 0.62
C ILE A 3 -4.44 -0.63 1.59
N THR A 4 -4.17 -0.72 2.90
CA THR A 4 -5.04 -0.11 3.92
C THR A 4 -4.34 1.14 4.43
N VAL A 5 -5.02 2.29 4.35
CA VAL A 5 -4.56 3.51 5.02
C VAL A 5 -5.47 3.75 6.23
N VAL A 6 -4.88 3.83 7.42
CA VAL A 6 -5.57 4.24 8.64
C VAL A 6 -5.04 5.61 9.04
N ALA A 7 -5.90 6.62 9.12
CA ALA A 7 -5.51 7.99 9.45
C ALA A 7 -6.39 8.60 10.53
N THR A 8 -5.83 9.50 11.34
CA THR A 8 -6.66 10.30 12.25
C THR A 8 -7.53 11.29 11.46
N ASP A 9 -8.77 11.52 11.92
CA ASP A 9 -9.72 12.43 11.28
C ASP A 9 -9.13 13.83 11.04
N GLY A 10 -9.30 14.34 9.83
CA GLY A 10 -8.91 15.70 9.45
C GLY A 10 -7.45 15.86 9.00
N ILE A 11 -6.70 14.77 8.83
CA ILE A 11 -5.37 14.82 8.20
C ILE A 11 -5.48 15.12 6.70
N PHE A 12 -6.41 14.46 6.00
CA PHE A 12 -6.60 14.60 4.56
C PHE A 12 -7.95 15.24 4.20
N SER A 13 -7.99 15.87 3.02
CA SER A 13 -9.26 16.18 2.35
C SER A 13 -9.73 14.98 1.52
N ALA A 14 -11.03 14.90 1.21
CA ALA A 14 -11.57 13.82 0.36
C ALA A 14 -10.94 13.76 -1.04
N ALA A 15 -10.48 14.90 -1.58
CA ALA A 15 -9.75 14.93 -2.84
C ALA A 15 -8.32 14.40 -2.68
N ALA A 16 -7.64 14.78 -1.60
CA ALA A 16 -6.29 14.30 -1.29
C ALA A 16 -6.29 12.78 -1.05
N GLU A 17 -7.33 12.23 -0.42
CA GLU A 17 -7.48 10.78 -0.21
C GLU A 17 -7.47 9.99 -1.53
N GLN A 18 -8.22 10.45 -2.53
CA GLN A 18 -8.28 9.79 -3.84
C GLN A 18 -6.93 9.85 -4.57
N THR A 19 -6.30 11.04 -4.58
CA THR A 19 -4.99 11.21 -5.21
C THR A 19 -3.92 10.36 -4.50
N MET A 20 -3.88 10.40 -3.18
CA MET A 20 -2.96 9.61 -2.36
C MET A 20 -3.09 8.12 -2.65
N PHE A 21 -4.33 7.59 -2.72
CA PHE A 21 -4.53 6.17 -2.98
C PHE A 21 -4.08 5.75 -4.38
N ALA A 22 -4.33 6.61 -5.39
CA ALA A 22 -3.85 6.40 -6.75
C ALA A 22 -2.32 6.40 -6.82
N GLU A 23 -1.67 7.34 -6.11
CA GLU A 23 -0.21 7.43 -6.05
C GLU A 23 0.43 6.24 -5.32
N LEU A 24 -0.15 5.78 -4.20
CA LEU A 24 0.30 4.58 -3.48
C LEU A 24 0.21 3.33 -4.37
N THR A 25 -0.89 3.20 -5.12
CA THR A 25 -1.07 2.12 -6.09
C THR A 25 0.00 2.16 -7.17
N ALA A 26 0.26 3.34 -7.74
CA ALA A 26 1.28 3.51 -8.76
C ALA A 26 2.69 3.28 -8.22
N SER A 27 2.99 3.70 -6.99
CA SER A 27 4.25 3.45 -6.28
C SER A 27 4.51 1.97 -6.11
N PHE A 28 3.53 1.22 -5.59
CA PHE A 28 3.63 -0.23 -5.45
C PHE A 28 3.93 -0.91 -6.79
N LEU A 29 3.21 -0.56 -7.85
CA LEU A 29 3.42 -1.15 -9.18
C LEU A 29 4.81 -0.81 -9.74
N ARG A 30 5.29 0.44 -9.58
CA ARG A 30 6.63 0.84 -10.02
C ARG A 30 7.72 0.08 -9.28
N HIS A 31 7.69 0.10 -7.94
CA HIS A 31 8.72 -0.57 -7.14
C HIS A 31 8.65 -2.10 -7.24
N HIS A 32 7.53 -2.67 -7.67
CA HIS A 32 7.43 -4.09 -7.95
C HIS A 32 7.81 -4.46 -9.39
N ASP A 33 8.20 -3.49 -10.24
CA ASP A 33 8.49 -3.69 -11.67
C ASP A 33 7.28 -4.19 -12.49
N LEU A 34 6.06 -3.80 -12.08
CA LEU A 34 4.79 -4.21 -12.68
C LEU A 34 3.93 -3.03 -13.16
N ALA A 35 4.54 -1.85 -13.33
CA ALA A 35 3.87 -0.70 -13.91
C ALA A 35 3.28 -1.07 -15.29
N GLY A 36 1.98 -0.83 -15.47
CA GLY A 36 1.25 -1.17 -16.70
C GLY A 36 0.85 -2.64 -16.84
N ASN A 37 1.18 -3.53 -15.89
CA ASN A 37 0.78 -4.92 -15.97
C ASN A 37 -0.76 -5.05 -15.83
N ALA A 38 -1.42 -5.53 -16.89
CA ALA A 38 -2.87 -5.60 -16.98
C ALA A 38 -3.52 -6.62 -16.02
N PHE A 39 -2.75 -7.62 -15.55
CA PHE A 39 -3.25 -8.60 -14.59
C PHE A 39 -3.16 -8.08 -13.15
N ILE A 40 -2.08 -7.41 -12.78
CA ILE A 40 -1.82 -6.97 -11.39
C ILE A 40 -2.50 -5.66 -11.07
N THR A 41 -2.52 -4.70 -12.00
CA THR A 41 -3.10 -3.36 -11.79
C THR A 41 -4.53 -3.39 -11.21
N PRO A 42 -5.51 -4.11 -11.79
CA PRO A 42 -6.88 -4.15 -11.22
C PRO A 42 -6.96 -4.92 -9.89
N ASN A 43 -5.92 -5.67 -9.53
CA ASN A 43 -5.83 -6.43 -8.30
C ASN A 43 -5.10 -5.66 -7.20
N VAL A 44 -4.58 -4.44 -7.44
CA VAL A 44 -4.17 -3.52 -6.38
C VAL A 44 -5.43 -2.81 -5.91
N ILE A 45 -5.85 -3.15 -4.69
CA ILE A 45 -7.13 -2.74 -4.11
C ILE A 45 -6.86 -2.18 -2.72
N GLY A 46 -7.87 -1.66 -2.05
CA GLY A 46 -7.69 -1.22 -0.68
C GLY A 46 -8.78 -0.29 -0.20
N GLU A 47 -8.48 0.35 0.92
CA GLU A 47 -9.41 1.27 1.61
C GLU A 47 -8.64 2.32 2.40
N ILE A 48 -9.31 3.44 2.64
CA ILE A 48 -8.90 4.45 3.61
C ILE A 48 -9.92 4.42 4.73
N SER A 49 -9.45 4.29 5.96
CA SER A 49 -10.26 4.30 7.17
C SER A 49 -9.77 5.41 8.08
N THR A 50 -10.69 6.05 8.79
CA THR A 50 -10.34 7.12 9.70
C THR A 50 -10.62 6.77 11.16
N VAL A 51 -9.81 7.34 12.04
CA VAL A 51 -9.91 7.21 13.49
C VAL A 51 -10.24 8.59 14.08
N PRO A 52 -11.28 8.71 14.92
CA PRO A 52 -11.60 9.99 15.54
C PRO A 52 -10.42 10.59 16.30
N LYS A 53 -10.31 11.93 16.27
CA LYS A 53 -9.33 12.65 17.09
C LYS A 53 -9.40 12.24 18.56
N GLY A 54 -8.24 12.07 19.18
CA GLY A 54 -8.16 11.57 20.56
C GLY A 54 -8.15 10.04 20.69
N ARG A 55 -8.37 9.28 19.59
CA ARG A 55 -8.41 7.81 19.59
C ARG A 55 -7.28 7.14 18.82
N SER A 56 -6.34 7.93 18.31
CA SER A 56 -5.06 7.48 17.79
C SER A 56 -3.96 7.77 18.81
N PHE A 57 -3.00 6.86 18.94
CA PHE A 57 -1.96 6.95 19.97
C PHE A 57 -0.59 6.65 19.38
N ALA A 58 0.41 7.42 19.80
CA ALA A 58 1.81 7.17 19.54
C ALA A 58 2.61 7.51 20.81
N GLY A 59 3.58 6.67 21.17
CA GLY A 59 4.38 6.87 22.38
C GLY A 59 3.57 6.89 23.69
N GLY A 60 2.44 6.16 23.73
CA GLY A 60 1.58 6.09 24.92
C GLY A 60 0.70 7.33 25.16
N SER A 61 0.67 8.29 24.22
CA SER A 61 -0.17 9.50 24.30
C SER A 61 -1.01 9.68 23.05
N SER A 62 -2.16 10.35 23.20
CA SER A 62 -3.02 10.70 22.07
C SER A 62 -2.25 11.57 21.08
N ASN A 63 -2.10 11.09 19.86
CA ASN A 63 -1.40 11.78 18.78
C ASN A 63 -2.04 11.40 17.45
N ASP A 64 -2.09 12.35 16.52
CA ASP A 64 -2.52 12.08 15.17
C ASP A 64 -1.46 11.21 14.47
N ILE A 65 -1.89 10.18 13.75
CA ILE A 65 -1.00 9.24 13.03
C ILE A 65 -1.59 8.88 11.67
N VAL A 66 -0.72 8.39 10.79
CA VAL A 66 -1.13 7.68 9.57
C VAL A 66 -0.37 6.35 9.51
N VAL A 67 -1.08 5.27 9.20
CA VAL A 67 -0.51 3.94 8.98
C VAL A 67 -0.90 3.45 7.59
N VAL A 68 0.09 3.12 6.77
CA VAL A 68 -0.09 2.48 5.46
C VAL A 68 0.34 1.02 5.58
N GLU A 69 -0.62 0.12 5.39
CA GLU A 69 -0.36 -1.32 5.39
C GLU A 69 -0.54 -1.90 3.99
N LEU A 70 0.50 -2.59 3.51
CA LEU A 70 0.46 -3.31 2.24
C LEU A 70 0.46 -4.82 2.49
N LYS A 71 -0.64 -5.49 2.09
CA LYS A 71 -0.73 -6.95 2.08
C LYS A 71 -0.46 -7.50 0.68
N VAL A 72 0.47 -8.46 0.58
CA VAL A 72 0.97 -8.96 -0.72
C VAL A 72 1.32 -10.46 -0.70
N PRO A 73 1.41 -11.13 -1.86
CA PRO A 73 2.05 -12.44 -1.98
C PRO A 73 3.50 -12.41 -1.49
N SER A 74 4.02 -13.55 -1.02
CA SER A 74 5.38 -13.65 -0.46
C SER A 74 6.53 -13.31 -1.43
N PHE A 75 6.29 -13.32 -2.75
CA PHE A 75 7.29 -12.93 -3.76
C PHE A 75 7.26 -11.45 -4.14
N ALA A 76 6.26 -10.68 -3.70
CA ALA A 76 6.14 -9.27 -4.06
C ALA A 76 7.27 -8.45 -3.45
N LEU A 77 7.76 -7.42 -4.16
CA LEU A 77 8.86 -6.55 -3.70
C LEU A 77 10.05 -7.37 -3.16
N ALA A 78 10.48 -8.41 -3.87
CA ALA A 78 11.44 -9.40 -3.37
C ALA A 78 12.79 -8.78 -2.94
N ALA A 79 13.25 -7.74 -3.64
CA ALA A 79 14.54 -7.11 -3.37
C ALA A 79 14.46 -6.10 -2.21
N PRO A 80 15.50 -6.02 -1.35
CA PRO A 80 15.55 -5.03 -0.27
C PRO A 80 15.34 -3.58 -0.75
N ALA A 81 15.87 -3.23 -1.93
CA ALA A 81 15.72 -1.90 -2.52
C ALA A 81 14.27 -1.59 -2.93
N GLN A 82 13.52 -2.58 -3.41
CA GLN A 82 12.11 -2.41 -3.77
C GLN A 82 11.27 -2.14 -2.50
N LYS A 83 11.55 -2.88 -1.41
CA LYS A 83 10.89 -2.69 -0.11
C LYS A 83 11.19 -1.31 0.47
N ALA A 84 12.47 -0.93 0.49
CA ALA A 84 12.90 0.37 1.00
C ALA A 84 12.30 1.52 0.18
N GLY A 85 12.35 1.42 -1.15
CA GLY A 85 11.79 2.42 -2.06
C GLY A 85 10.29 2.61 -1.87
N PHE A 86 9.50 1.53 -1.78
CA PHE A 86 8.07 1.65 -1.51
C PHE A 86 7.78 2.31 -0.16
N ILE A 87 8.52 1.94 0.91
CA ILE A 87 8.34 2.54 2.24
C ILE A 87 8.62 4.04 2.22
N GLU A 88 9.72 4.45 1.58
CA GLU A 88 10.11 5.84 1.45
C GLU A 88 9.07 6.63 0.64
N GLU A 89 8.73 6.16 -0.57
CA GLU A 89 7.79 6.84 -1.45
C GLU A 89 6.37 6.88 -0.87
N ALA A 90 5.90 5.82 -0.21
CA ALA A 90 4.61 5.83 0.46
C ALA A 90 4.56 6.87 1.60
N THR A 91 5.67 7.04 2.32
CA THR A 91 5.80 8.08 3.35
C THR A 91 5.72 9.49 2.74
N GLU A 92 6.42 9.71 1.61
CA GLU A 92 6.37 10.97 0.87
C GLU A 92 4.96 11.28 0.35
N ILE A 93 4.28 10.30 -0.26
CA ILE A 93 2.91 10.44 -0.78
C ILE A 93 1.96 10.87 0.33
N VAL A 94 2.02 10.20 1.49
CA VAL A 94 1.20 10.56 2.66
C VAL A 94 1.52 11.97 3.16
N PHE A 95 2.81 12.30 3.28
CA PHE A 95 3.24 13.63 3.74
C PHE A 95 2.71 14.74 2.82
N ASN A 96 2.78 14.54 1.51
CA ASN A 96 2.28 15.47 0.51
C ASN A 96 0.75 15.57 0.52
N ALA A 97 0.05 14.44 0.69
CA ALA A 97 -1.41 14.41 0.83
C ALA A 97 -1.89 15.16 2.07
N ALA A 98 -1.07 15.19 3.14
CA ALA A 98 -1.28 16.00 4.33
C ALA A 98 -0.77 17.45 4.20
N GLU A 99 -0.48 17.90 2.97
CA GLU A 99 0.03 19.25 2.66
C GLU A 99 1.33 19.60 3.40
N GLY A 100 2.13 18.59 3.75
CA GLY A 100 3.35 18.73 4.54
C GLY A 100 3.13 19.15 5.99
N ARG A 101 1.89 19.10 6.49
CA ARG A 101 1.53 19.53 7.86
C ARG A 101 1.62 18.40 8.88
N HIS A 102 1.51 17.15 8.44
CA HIS A 102 1.60 15.98 9.32
C HIS A 102 3.06 15.56 9.52
N PRO A 103 3.54 15.34 10.76
CA PRO A 103 4.93 14.97 11.02
C PRO A 103 5.26 13.59 10.45
N ARG A 104 6.41 13.49 9.77
CA ARG A 104 6.88 12.25 9.11
C ARG A 104 7.11 11.12 10.09
N GLU A 105 7.55 11.44 11.29
CA GLU A 105 7.79 10.49 12.38
C GLU A 105 6.50 9.82 12.89
N ARG A 106 5.33 10.28 12.42
CA ARG A 106 4.01 9.71 12.71
C ARG A 106 3.31 9.19 11.44
N ILE A 107 4.09 8.92 10.40
CA ILE A 107 3.67 8.15 9.24
C ILE A 107 4.37 6.80 9.33
N PHE A 108 3.59 5.73 9.38
CA PHE A 108 4.09 4.37 9.51
C PHE A 108 3.75 3.59 8.26
N VAL A 109 4.69 2.81 7.74
CA VAL A 109 4.47 1.91 6.60
C VAL A 109 4.91 0.51 6.99
N ASN A 110 4.03 -0.48 6.80
CA ASN A 110 4.35 -1.88 7.03
C ASN A 110 3.87 -2.75 5.87
N MET A 111 4.48 -3.93 5.77
CA MET A 111 4.13 -4.94 4.77
C MET A 111 3.84 -6.27 5.45
N VAL A 112 2.79 -6.94 5.00
CA VAL A 112 2.41 -8.28 5.45
C VAL A 112 2.37 -9.23 4.26
N TYR A 113 3.10 -10.33 4.36
CA TYR A 113 3.25 -11.30 3.29
C TYR A 113 2.36 -12.51 3.54
N ALA A 114 1.52 -12.85 2.57
CA ALA A 114 0.74 -14.07 2.58
C ALA A 114 1.65 -15.29 2.32
N VAL A 115 1.38 -16.37 3.04
CA VAL A 115 1.99 -17.67 2.77
C VAL A 115 1.58 -18.13 1.37
N ASP A 116 2.51 -18.81 0.69
CA ASP A 116 2.28 -19.37 -0.65
C ASP A 116 1.00 -20.22 -0.69
N GLY A 117 0.23 -20.12 -1.78
CA GLY A 117 -1.05 -20.81 -1.94
C GLY A 117 -2.24 -20.15 -1.26
N LEU A 118 -2.05 -19.10 -0.44
CA LEU A 118 -3.16 -18.40 0.24
C LEU A 118 -3.59 -17.11 -0.46
N TRP A 119 -3.01 -16.80 -1.62
CA TRP A 119 -3.38 -15.61 -2.36
C TRP A 119 -4.56 -15.87 -3.30
N GLY A 120 -5.72 -15.31 -2.95
CA GLY A 120 -6.97 -15.49 -3.69
C GLY A 120 -7.25 -14.34 -4.66
N ILE A 121 -7.54 -14.66 -5.93
CA ILE A 121 -8.08 -13.71 -6.91
C ILE A 121 -9.29 -14.35 -7.59
N GLY A 122 -10.45 -13.68 -7.56
CA GLY A 122 -11.68 -14.19 -8.21
C GLY A 122 -12.15 -15.55 -7.71
N GLY A 123 -11.90 -15.89 -6.44
CA GLY A 123 -12.26 -17.19 -5.86
C GLY A 123 -11.27 -18.33 -6.17
N ARG A 124 -10.18 -18.07 -6.92
CA ARG A 124 -9.09 -19.03 -7.11
C ARG A 124 -7.93 -18.70 -6.17
N ALA A 125 -7.46 -19.69 -5.43
CA ALA A 125 -6.20 -19.64 -4.72
C ALA A 125 -5.04 -19.87 -5.71
N TYR A 126 -4.01 -19.05 -5.62
CA TYR A 126 -2.81 -19.16 -6.46
C TYR A 126 -1.59 -19.50 -5.62
N THR A 127 -0.76 -20.38 -6.16
CA THR A 127 0.65 -20.47 -5.78
C THR A 127 1.44 -19.27 -6.34
N ASN A 128 2.61 -19.01 -5.77
CA ASN A 128 3.54 -17.97 -6.21
C ASN A 128 3.98 -18.20 -7.66
N ALA A 129 4.17 -19.47 -8.06
CA ALA A 129 4.49 -19.83 -9.43
C ALA A 129 3.34 -19.48 -10.39
N GLU A 130 2.11 -19.88 -10.07
CA GLU A 130 0.95 -19.57 -10.91
C GLU A 130 0.68 -18.06 -11.03
N LEU A 131 0.93 -17.29 -9.96
CA LEU A 131 0.88 -15.83 -10.00
C LEU A 131 1.96 -15.27 -10.91
N GLY A 132 3.21 -15.70 -10.75
CA GLY A 132 4.32 -15.27 -11.62
C GLY A 132 4.06 -15.56 -13.10
N ASP A 133 3.46 -16.72 -13.39
CA ASP A 133 3.05 -17.09 -14.75
C ASP A 133 1.94 -16.18 -15.28
N ALA A 134 0.93 -15.86 -14.45
CA ALA A 134 -0.16 -14.96 -14.84
C ALA A 134 0.34 -13.54 -15.10
N VAL A 135 1.26 -13.05 -14.26
CA VAL A 135 1.95 -11.76 -14.44
C VAL A 135 2.71 -11.74 -15.76
N SER A 136 3.54 -12.76 -16.00
CA SER A 136 4.39 -12.83 -17.20
C SER A 136 3.57 -12.88 -18.49
N ARG A 137 2.47 -13.65 -18.50
CA ARG A 137 1.55 -13.69 -19.65
C ARG A 137 0.91 -12.33 -19.94
N ALA A 138 0.58 -11.56 -18.91
CA ALA A 138 -0.06 -10.25 -19.07
C ALA A 138 0.90 -9.14 -19.51
N SER A 139 2.21 -9.28 -19.26
CA SER A 139 3.22 -8.34 -19.76
C SER A 139 3.65 -8.61 -21.21
N ALA A 140 3.32 -9.77 -21.76
CA ALA A 140 3.63 -10.16 -23.15
C ALA A 140 2.50 -9.83 -24.15
N ALA A 141 1.37 -9.32 -23.66
CA ALA A 141 0.19 -8.94 -24.43
C ALA A 141 0.11 -7.42 -24.59
#